data_AF-A0A969AYL3-F1
#
_entry.id   AF-A0A969AYL3-F1
#
_cell.length_a   1.000
_cell.length_b   1.000
_cell.length_c   1.000
_cell.angle_alpha   90.00
_cell.angle_beta   90.00
_cell.angle_gamma   90.00
#
_symmetry.space_group_name_H-M   'P 1'
#
loop_
_entity.id
_entity.type
_entity.pdbx_description
1 polymer ?
#
loop_
_entity_poly.entity_id
_entity_poly.type
_entity_poly.pdbx_seq_one_letter_code
_entity_poly.pdbx_strand_id
1 'polypeptide(L)'
;MTTLNTGYYQDFEEFEKCFELQKEVFQLSDKDTLPPIFLNLLSRNNPRTGFAIGAFLKESNDLVGYFLNIAGVDNKTIYGMSLGVKPSFREKNLGLNLFLYLKKEALQYDVKKWYGIFEVLEGNLGNLYFNKLGMKGIKYEKEPYIIFNDKFPVDKVLIEWDLELSVINDYIDKKLMKIQFRELVKEYPILDNTNYNNEDKVLIQIPCNLLGLKQSNINEAIKWRISTRNLFDEFINRKKFIITKFYSNENESNKNFYLLEKQKNKKQNFISK
;
A
#
# COMPACT_ATOMS: atom_id res chain seq x y z
N MET A 1 -1.88 21.69 -19.48
CA MET A 1 -1.83 20.56 -18.54
C MET A 1 -0.42 20.48 -17.99
N THR A 2 -0.26 20.41 -16.67
CA THR A 2 1.07 20.21 -16.05
C THR A 2 1.61 18.83 -16.46
N THR A 3 2.77 18.78 -17.10
CA THR A 3 3.33 17.51 -17.57
C THR A 3 4.30 16.96 -16.53
N LEU A 4 4.19 15.67 -16.23
CA LEU A 4 5.05 15.01 -15.24
C LEU A 4 6.08 14.10 -15.91
N ASN A 5 7.27 14.01 -15.32
CA ASN A 5 8.29 13.02 -15.63
C ASN A 5 8.51 12.11 -14.42
N THR A 6 8.72 10.82 -14.62
CA THR A 6 9.06 9.87 -13.56
C THR A 6 10.40 9.23 -13.88
N GLY A 7 11.33 9.24 -12.93
CA GLY A 7 12.71 8.86 -13.18
C GLY A 7 13.55 8.70 -11.93
N TYR A 8 14.78 8.21 -12.10
CA TYR A 8 15.81 8.27 -11.07
C TYR A 8 16.30 9.70 -10.83
N TYR A 9 16.81 9.93 -9.63
CA TYR A 9 17.54 11.15 -9.30
C TYR A 9 18.85 11.25 -10.09
N GLN A 10 19.12 12.43 -10.68
CA GLN A 10 20.26 12.67 -11.56
C GLN A 10 21.47 13.28 -10.85
N ASP A 11 21.24 14.01 -9.76
CA ASP A 11 22.29 14.70 -9.01
C ASP A 11 21.97 14.77 -7.51
N PHE A 12 22.86 15.40 -6.75
CA PHE A 12 22.72 15.50 -5.30
C PHE A 12 21.59 16.43 -4.86
N GLU A 13 21.30 17.47 -5.64
CA GLU A 13 20.24 18.44 -5.37
C GLU A 13 18.86 17.75 -5.41
N GLU A 14 18.65 16.79 -6.31
CA GLU A 14 17.41 16.03 -6.35
C GLU A 14 17.21 15.11 -5.14
N PHE A 15 18.29 14.60 -4.53
CA PHE A 15 18.20 13.91 -3.24
C PHE A 15 17.84 14.87 -2.10
N GLU A 16 18.37 16.10 -2.10
CA GLU A 16 17.98 17.14 -1.14
C GLU A 16 16.51 17.56 -1.30
N LYS A 17 16.02 17.68 -2.53
CA LYS A 17 14.59 17.89 -2.82
C LYS A 17 13.73 16.75 -2.26
N CYS A 18 14.19 15.50 -2.36
CA CYS A 18 13.48 14.37 -1.77
C CYS A 18 13.49 14.40 -0.24
N PHE A 19 14.59 14.81 0.38
CA PHE A 19 14.66 15.01 1.83
C PHE A 19 13.63 16.04 2.31
N GLU A 20 13.55 17.21 1.68
CA GLU A 20 12.56 18.23 2.03
C GLU A 20 11.12 17.78 1.73
N LEU A 21 10.90 17.06 0.63
CA LEU A 21 9.57 16.55 0.30
C LEU A 21 9.08 15.47 1.28
N GLN A 22 9.97 14.63 1.82
CA GLN A 22 9.64 13.67 2.89
C GLN A 22 9.10 14.42 4.11
N LYS A 23 9.79 15.48 4.53
CA LYS A 23 9.40 16.34 5.66
C LYS A 23 8.05 17.01 5.41
N GLU A 24 7.85 17.59 4.23
CA GLU A 24 6.59 18.24 3.86
C GLU A 24 5.41 17.26 3.90
N VAL A 25 5.54 16.10 3.25
CA VAL A 25 4.42 15.16 3.07
C VAL A 25 4.03 14.45 4.36
N PHE A 26 5.00 14.09 5.19
CA PHE A 26 4.80 13.30 6.40
C PHE A 26 4.98 14.09 7.71
N GLN A 27 5.26 15.40 7.63
CA GLN A 27 5.51 16.29 8.78
C GLN A 27 6.63 15.76 9.68
N LEU A 28 7.69 15.24 9.05
CA LEU A 28 8.82 14.62 9.75
C LEU A 28 9.82 15.67 10.25
N SER A 29 10.50 15.33 11.34
CA SER A 29 11.70 16.02 11.76
C SER A 29 12.89 15.57 10.90
N ASP A 30 13.99 16.32 10.92
CA ASP A 30 15.23 15.91 10.23
C ASP A 30 15.74 14.55 10.73
N LYS A 31 15.57 14.26 12.02
CA LYS A 31 15.98 12.98 12.64
C LYS A 31 15.21 11.78 12.07
N ASP A 32 13.95 11.99 11.71
CA ASP A 32 13.06 10.92 11.23
C ASP A 32 12.98 10.88 9.69
N THR A 33 13.76 11.70 9.00
CA THR A 33 13.78 11.82 7.55
C THR A 33 15.00 11.10 6.97
N LEU A 34 14.82 10.33 5.87
CA LEU A 34 15.94 9.64 5.24
C LEU A 34 16.89 10.66 4.58
N PRO A 35 18.16 10.73 5.01
CA PRO A 35 19.07 11.78 4.57
C PRO A 35 19.49 11.59 3.11
N PRO A 36 19.85 12.67 2.38
CA PRO A 36 20.25 12.60 0.97
C PRO A 36 21.35 11.57 0.66
N ILE A 37 22.31 11.42 1.58
CA ILE A 37 23.41 10.45 1.42
C ILE A 37 22.91 8.99 1.40
N PHE A 38 21.85 8.68 2.16
CA PHE A 38 21.21 7.37 2.15
C PHE A 38 20.40 7.16 0.88
N LEU A 39 19.70 8.20 0.39
CA LEU A 39 19.00 8.14 -0.89
C LEU A 39 19.96 7.89 -2.06
N ASN A 40 21.13 8.53 -2.06
CA ASN A 40 22.21 8.25 -3.00
C ASN A 40 22.72 6.81 -2.91
N LEU A 41 22.78 6.24 -1.71
CA LEU A 41 23.10 4.82 -1.53
C LEU A 41 22.02 3.93 -2.16
N LEU A 42 20.73 4.25 -2.02
CA LEU A 42 19.64 3.49 -2.66
C LEU A 42 19.66 3.55 -4.20
N SER A 43 20.31 4.56 -4.80
CA SER A 43 20.42 4.69 -6.26
C SER A 43 21.57 3.90 -6.90
N ARG A 44 22.40 3.19 -6.12
CA ARG A 44 23.53 2.42 -6.65
C ARG A 44 23.04 1.23 -7.49
N ASN A 45 23.78 0.92 -8.55
CA ASN A 45 23.40 -0.05 -9.58
C ASN A 45 24.32 -1.30 -9.63
N ASN A 46 25.44 -1.33 -8.91
CA ASN A 46 26.34 -2.49 -8.87
C ASN A 46 27.06 -2.65 -7.51
N PRO A 47 26.55 -3.51 -6.60
CA PRO A 47 25.27 -4.19 -6.67
C PRO A 47 24.10 -3.19 -6.59
N ARG A 48 22.92 -3.59 -7.08
CA ARG A 48 21.70 -2.79 -6.90
C ARG A 48 21.28 -2.85 -5.43
N THR A 49 21.23 -1.70 -4.77
CA THR A 49 20.92 -1.57 -3.34
C THR A 49 19.46 -1.18 -3.08
N GLY A 50 18.79 -0.59 -4.06
CA GLY A 50 17.42 -0.11 -3.94
C GLY A 50 16.96 0.67 -5.16
N PHE A 51 15.89 1.43 -4.97
CA PHE A 51 15.31 2.31 -5.99
C PHE A 51 14.84 3.60 -5.32
N ALA A 52 15.48 4.71 -5.67
CA ALA A 52 15.04 6.05 -5.28
C ALA A 52 14.51 6.75 -6.54
N ILE A 53 13.18 6.85 -6.63
CA ILE A 53 12.47 7.30 -7.83
C ILE A 53 11.74 8.61 -7.51
N GLY A 54 11.84 9.60 -8.38
CA GLY A 54 11.15 10.87 -8.29
C GLY A 54 10.06 11.02 -9.36
N ALA A 55 9.10 11.89 -9.05
CA ALA A 55 8.15 12.44 -9.99
C ALA A 55 8.29 13.97 -10.04
N PHE A 56 8.58 14.48 -11.22
CA PHE A 56 9.00 15.86 -11.46
C PHE A 56 8.05 16.61 -12.39
N LEU A 57 7.85 17.91 -12.16
CA LEU A 57 7.23 18.78 -13.14
C LEU A 57 8.19 19.01 -14.30
N LYS A 58 7.75 18.77 -15.54
CA LYS A 58 8.62 18.95 -16.72
C LYS A 58 9.06 20.39 -16.91
N GLU A 59 8.23 21.35 -16.51
CA GLU A 59 8.48 22.77 -16.76
C GLU A 59 9.50 23.39 -15.79
N SER A 60 9.53 22.94 -14.53
CA SER A 60 10.38 23.51 -13.46
C SER A 60 11.40 22.54 -12.88
N ASN A 61 11.31 21.24 -13.19
CA ASN A 61 12.03 20.16 -12.50
C ASN A 61 11.75 20.08 -10.98
N ASP A 62 10.61 20.58 -10.53
CA ASP A 62 10.21 20.44 -9.12
C ASP A 62 9.79 19.01 -8.81
N LEU A 63 10.33 18.46 -7.71
CA LEU A 63 9.93 17.17 -7.19
C LEU A 63 8.57 17.27 -6.48
N VAL A 64 7.57 16.55 -6.98
CA VAL A 64 6.19 16.55 -6.45
C VAL A 64 5.72 15.19 -5.93
N GLY A 65 6.52 14.15 -6.15
CA GLY A 65 6.34 12.84 -5.53
C GLY A 65 7.64 12.05 -5.54
N TYR A 66 7.73 11.05 -4.67
CA TYR A 66 8.89 10.17 -4.56
C TYR A 66 8.46 8.75 -4.19
N PHE A 67 9.28 7.77 -4.52
CA PHE A 67 9.12 6.39 -4.10
C PHE A 67 10.48 5.76 -3.80
N LEU A 68 10.67 5.37 -2.53
CA LEU A 68 11.90 4.80 -2.00
C LEU A 68 11.70 3.32 -1.68
N ASN A 69 12.62 2.49 -2.17
CA ASN A 69 12.59 1.05 -2.02
C ASN A 69 14.01 0.53 -1.74
N ILE A 70 14.12 -0.52 -0.95
CA ILE A 70 15.37 -1.23 -0.68
C ILE A 70 15.35 -2.61 -1.33
N ALA A 71 16.50 -3.08 -1.81
CA ALA A 71 16.65 -4.42 -2.34
C ALA A 71 16.56 -5.46 -1.21
N GLY A 72 15.90 -6.58 -1.48
CA GLY A 72 15.89 -7.73 -0.59
C GLY A 72 17.19 -8.51 -0.67
N VAL A 73 17.51 -9.23 0.41
CA VAL A 73 18.75 -10.02 0.54
C VAL A 73 18.87 -11.16 -0.49
N ASP A 74 17.75 -11.56 -1.11
CA ASP A 74 17.68 -12.62 -2.11
C ASP A 74 17.91 -12.13 -3.55
N ASN A 75 18.10 -10.83 -3.76
CA ASN A 75 18.22 -10.18 -5.07
C ASN A 75 17.02 -10.40 -6.03
N LYS A 76 15.89 -10.94 -5.53
CA LYS A 76 14.66 -11.17 -6.30
C LYS A 76 13.49 -10.36 -5.80
N THR A 77 13.66 -9.70 -4.67
CA THR A 77 12.62 -8.94 -3.99
C THR A 77 13.07 -7.51 -3.74
N ILE A 78 12.09 -6.62 -3.63
CA ILE A 78 12.27 -5.24 -3.18
C ILE A 78 11.24 -4.94 -2.10
N TYR A 79 11.60 -4.08 -1.16
CA TYR A 79 10.73 -3.66 -0.07
C TYR A 79 10.49 -2.15 -0.13
N GLY A 80 9.23 -1.74 -0.23
CA GLY A 80 8.83 -0.35 -0.23
C GLY A 80 9.03 0.28 1.14
N MET A 81 9.84 1.34 1.19
CA MET A 81 10.13 2.07 2.43
C MET A 81 9.17 3.24 2.61
N SER A 82 9.04 4.09 1.59
CA SER A 82 8.21 5.29 1.66
C SER A 82 7.76 5.75 0.28
N LEU A 83 6.50 6.18 0.19
CA LEU A 83 5.87 6.74 -1.01
C LEU A 83 5.18 8.04 -0.61
N GLY A 84 5.69 9.17 -1.09
CA GLY A 84 5.14 10.49 -0.80
C GLY A 84 4.69 11.20 -2.07
N VAL A 85 3.52 11.82 -2.02
CA VAL A 85 3.01 12.69 -3.10
C VAL A 85 2.42 13.95 -2.48
N LYS A 86 2.81 15.12 -3.02
CA LYS A 86 2.25 16.42 -2.60
C LYS A 86 0.73 16.39 -2.69
N PRO A 87 -0.01 16.91 -1.69
CA PRO A 87 -1.47 16.88 -1.68
C PRO A 87 -2.13 17.37 -2.98
N SER A 88 -1.61 18.47 -3.56
CA SER A 88 -2.08 19.06 -4.82
C SER A 88 -1.88 18.18 -6.07
N PHE A 89 -1.17 17.05 -5.95
CA PHE A 89 -0.85 16.12 -7.05
C PHE A 89 -1.41 14.70 -6.85
N ARG A 90 -2.12 14.42 -5.74
CA ARG A 90 -2.60 13.06 -5.41
C ARG A 90 -3.63 12.51 -6.42
N GLU A 91 -4.45 13.36 -7.03
CA GLU A 91 -5.48 12.94 -8.00
C GLU A 91 -4.96 12.77 -9.44
N LYS A 92 -3.66 12.95 -9.68
CA LYS A 92 -3.06 12.90 -11.03
C LYS A 92 -2.46 11.53 -11.38
N ASN A 93 -2.97 10.45 -10.78
CA ASN A 93 -2.43 9.08 -10.91
C ASN A 93 -0.93 8.96 -10.59
N LEU A 94 -0.35 9.89 -9.82
CA LEU A 94 1.09 9.95 -9.64
C LEU A 94 1.66 8.73 -8.92
N GLY A 95 0.94 8.25 -7.89
CA GLY A 95 1.32 7.01 -7.21
C GLY A 95 1.36 5.81 -8.17
N LEU A 96 0.36 5.68 -9.05
CA LEU A 96 0.35 4.62 -10.06
C LEU A 96 1.56 4.72 -10.99
N ASN A 97 1.88 5.92 -11.50
CA ASN A 97 3.02 6.13 -12.39
C ASN A 97 4.35 5.78 -11.71
N LEU A 98 4.52 6.11 -10.43
CA LEU A 98 5.70 5.73 -9.63
C LEU A 98 5.84 4.20 -9.52
N PHE A 99 4.75 3.48 -9.25
CA PHE A 99 4.76 2.01 -9.20
C PHE A 99 5.05 1.39 -10.57
N LEU A 100 4.48 1.91 -11.66
CA LEU A 100 4.72 1.40 -13.01
C LEU A 100 6.17 1.61 -13.44
N TYR A 101 6.75 2.77 -13.12
CA TYR A 101 8.18 3.01 -13.33
C TYR A 101 9.03 2.03 -12.53
N LEU A 102 8.74 1.85 -11.23
CA LEU A 102 9.44 0.86 -10.40
C LEU A 102 9.36 -0.54 -11.00
N LYS A 103 8.17 -1.00 -11.40
CA LYS A 103 7.99 -2.33 -12.02
C LYS A 103 8.85 -2.49 -13.27
N LYS A 104 8.84 -1.49 -14.18
CA LYS A 104 9.67 -1.51 -15.39
C LYS A 104 11.16 -1.63 -15.06
N GLU A 105 11.64 -0.85 -14.10
CA GLU A 105 13.05 -0.85 -13.74
C GLU A 105 13.46 -2.12 -12.97
N ALA A 106 12.66 -2.55 -12.00
CA ALA A 106 12.93 -3.73 -11.18
C ALA A 106 13.02 -5.01 -12.01
N LEU A 107 12.14 -5.18 -13.01
CA LEU A 107 12.16 -6.33 -13.92
C LEU A 107 13.47 -6.44 -14.73
N GLN A 108 14.16 -5.32 -15.01
CA GLN A 108 15.46 -5.35 -15.69
C GLN A 108 16.57 -5.98 -14.83
N TYR A 109 16.37 -6.04 -13.50
CA TYR A 109 17.29 -6.64 -12.53
C TYR A 109 16.81 -8.02 -12.05
N ASP A 110 15.90 -8.65 -12.78
CA ASP A 110 15.31 -9.95 -12.45
C ASP A 110 14.59 -9.99 -11.07
N VAL A 111 14.14 -8.82 -10.61
CA VAL A 111 13.29 -8.70 -9.41
C VAL A 111 11.88 -9.17 -9.78
N LYS A 112 11.33 -10.08 -8.99
CA LYS A 112 10.03 -10.73 -9.24
C LYS A 112 8.92 -10.19 -8.36
N LYS A 113 9.26 -9.76 -7.15
CA LYS A 113 8.26 -9.34 -6.15
C LYS A 113 8.60 -8.03 -5.50
N TRP A 114 7.56 -7.26 -5.21
CA TRP A 114 7.63 -6.12 -4.32
C TRP A 114 6.81 -6.41 -3.06
N TYR A 115 7.36 -6.05 -1.92
CA TYR A 115 6.70 -6.11 -0.62
C TYR A 115 6.55 -4.71 -0.04
N GLY A 116 5.53 -4.53 0.80
CA GLY A 116 5.38 -3.33 1.60
C GLY A 116 4.48 -3.58 2.79
N ILE A 117 4.47 -2.65 3.73
CA ILE A 117 3.52 -2.64 4.84
C ILE A 117 2.71 -1.35 4.80
N PHE A 118 1.44 -1.44 5.16
CA PHE A 118 0.61 -0.25 5.28
C PHE A 118 -0.38 -0.40 6.44
N GLU A 119 -0.86 0.75 6.92
CA GLU A 119 -1.91 0.83 7.93
C GLU A 119 -3.22 0.33 7.33
N VAL A 120 -3.66 -0.87 7.72
CA VAL A 120 -4.82 -1.53 7.11
C VAL A 120 -6.10 -0.72 7.31
N LEU A 121 -6.22 0.04 8.39
CA LEU A 121 -7.41 0.87 8.65
C LEU A 121 -7.45 2.17 7.82
N GLU A 122 -6.36 2.52 7.14
CA GLU A 122 -6.31 3.67 6.22
C GLU A 122 -6.62 3.24 4.79
N GLY A 123 -7.86 3.45 4.36
CA GLY A 123 -8.34 3.03 3.04
C GLY A 123 -7.75 3.80 1.84
N ASN A 124 -7.02 4.90 2.08
CA ASN A 124 -6.54 5.81 1.03
C ASN A 124 -5.71 5.11 -0.06
N LEU A 125 -4.94 4.10 0.31
CA LEU A 125 -4.10 3.34 -0.63
C LEU A 125 -4.77 2.05 -1.10
N GLY A 126 -5.87 1.62 -0.49
CA GLY A 126 -6.53 0.35 -0.81
C GLY A 126 -6.91 0.23 -2.28
N ASN A 127 -7.44 1.31 -2.87
CA ASN A 127 -7.79 1.31 -4.30
C ASN A 127 -6.54 1.19 -5.20
N LEU A 128 -5.47 1.89 -4.86
CA LEU A 128 -4.21 1.82 -5.61
C LEU A 128 -3.61 0.41 -5.53
N TYR A 129 -3.45 -0.12 -4.32
CA TYR A 129 -2.79 -1.41 -4.09
C TYR A 129 -3.60 -2.59 -4.63
N PHE A 130 -4.87 -2.72 -4.25
CA PHE A 130 -5.63 -3.95 -4.53
C PHE A 130 -6.38 -3.89 -5.87
N ASN A 131 -6.90 -2.74 -6.25
CA ASN A 131 -7.73 -2.65 -7.45
C ASN A 131 -6.91 -2.31 -8.70
N LYS A 132 -6.05 -1.28 -8.62
CA LYS A 132 -5.23 -0.83 -9.75
C LYS A 132 -3.99 -1.68 -9.97
N LEU A 133 -3.23 -1.97 -8.92
CA LEU A 133 -1.97 -2.72 -9.00
C LEU A 133 -2.15 -4.23 -8.87
N GLY A 134 -3.29 -4.70 -8.34
CA GLY A 134 -3.56 -6.13 -8.16
C GLY A 134 -2.64 -6.78 -7.13
N MET A 135 -2.21 -6.02 -6.12
CA MET A 135 -1.45 -6.52 -4.96
C MET A 135 -2.34 -7.40 -4.08
N LYS A 136 -1.71 -8.14 -3.16
CA LYS A 136 -2.40 -9.01 -2.21
C LYS A 136 -1.94 -8.71 -0.79
N GLY A 137 -2.88 -8.57 0.14
CA GLY A 137 -2.56 -8.50 1.57
C GLY A 137 -2.40 -9.91 2.11
N ILE A 138 -1.17 -10.34 2.40
CA ILE A 138 -0.84 -11.76 2.62
C ILE A 138 -0.56 -12.12 4.07
N LYS A 139 -0.30 -11.14 4.93
CA LYS A 139 -0.03 -11.35 6.35
C LYS A 139 -0.47 -10.14 7.13
N TYR A 140 -1.11 -10.40 8.27
CA TYR A 140 -1.46 -9.36 9.22
C TYR A 140 -0.42 -9.34 10.35
N GLU A 141 0.10 -8.17 10.67
CA GLU A 141 1.17 -8.00 11.65
C GLU A 141 0.74 -6.99 12.71
N LYS A 142 0.70 -7.45 13.96
CA LYS A 142 0.56 -6.54 15.09
C LYS A 142 1.89 -5.82 15.24
N GLU A 143 1.90 -4.50 15.15
CA GLU A 143 3.14 -3.73 15.25
C GLU A 143 3.75 -3.96 16.64
N PRO A 144 4.96 -4.55 16.71
CA PRO A 144 5.57 -4.88 18.00
C PRO A 144 6.06 -3.64 18.75
N TYR A 145 6.23 -2.50 18.08
CA TYR A 145 6.81 -1.29 18.67
C TYR A 145 5.78 -0.17 18.80
N ILE A 146 5.73 0.47 19.98
CA ILE A 146 5.05 1.75 20.14
C ILE A 146 5.99 2.81 19.55
N ILE A 147 5.76 3.14 18.27
CA ILE A 147 6.47 4.22 17.59
C ILE A 147 5.64 5.48 17.84
N PHE A 148 6.27 6.50 18.43
CA PHE A 148 5.64 7.73 18.94
C PHE A 148 4.80 7.50 20.21
N ASN A 149 4.66 8.53 21.05
CA ASN A 149 3.94 8.49 22.34
C ASN A 149 2.40 8.33 22.18
N ASP A 150 1.97 7.77 21.05
CA ASP A 150 0.58 7.58 20.67
C ASP A 150 0.08 6.26 21.29
N LYS A 151 -0.98 6.35 22.10
CA LYS A 151 -1.57 5.18 22.77
C LYS A 151 -2.35 4.28 21.79
N PHE A 152 -2.36 4.62 20.50
CA PHE A 152 -3.06 3.88 19.47
C PHE A 152 -2.20 2.77 18.85
N PRO A 153 -2.62 1.49 18.91
CA PRO A 153 -1.91 0.40 18.26
C PRO A 153 -1.92 0.54 16.73
N VAL A 154 -0.78 0.28 16.09
CA VAL A 154 -0.58 0.53 14.65
C VAL A 154 -0.37 -0.77 13.88
N ASP A 155 -1.37 -1.64 13.79
CA ASP A 155 -1.20 -2.90 13.05
C ASP A 155 -1.06 -2.69 11.55
N LYS A 156 -0.23 -3.53 10.93
CA LYS A 156 0.09 -3.49 9.51
C LYS A 156 -0.43 -4.72 8.78
N VAL A 157 -0.60 -4.57 7.48
CA VAL A 157 -0.70 -5.70 6.56
C VAL A 157 0.51 -5.68 5.65
N LEU A 158 1.21 -6.83 5.59
CA LEU A 158 2.22 -7.09 4.57
C LEU A 158 1.49 -7.33 3.24
N ILE A 159 1.81 -6.50 2.26
CA ILE A 159 1.32 -6.62 0.89
C ILE A 159 2.41 -7.19 -0.01
N GLU A 160 2.01 -8.08 -0.91
CA GLU A 160 2.84 -8.66 -1.95
C GLU A 160 2.32 -8.19 -3.31
N TRP A 161 3.25 -7.78 -4.17
CA TRP A 161 3.00 -7.47 -5.56
C TRP A 161 3.87 -8.34 -6.45
N ASP A 162 3.24 -9.18 -7.28
CA ASP A 162 3.93 -9.97 -8.28
C ASP A 162 4.19 -9.09 -9.50
N LEU A 163 5.45 -8.72 -9.72
CA LEU A 163 5.81 -7.74 -10.74
C LEU A 163 5.58 -8.29 -12.15
N GLU A 164 5.54 -9.61 -12.35
CA GLU A 164 5.32 -10.22 -13.65
C GLU A 164 3.84 -10.50 -13.90
N LEU A 165 3.15 -11.12 -12.94
CA LEU A 165 1.81 -11.66 -13.12
C LEU A 165 0.69 -10.66 -12.80
N SER A 166 0.97 -9.59 -12.06
CA SER A 166 -0.08 -8.64 -11.70
C SER A 166 -0.56 -7.83 -12.91
N VAL A 167 -1.88 -7.91 -13.14
CA VAL A 167 -2.60 -7.13 -14.15
C VAL A 167 -2.85 -5.72 -13.63
N ILE A 168 -2.44 -4.73 -14.42
CA ILE A 168 -2.67 -3.32 -14.12
C ILE A 168 -4.04 -2.89 -14.62
N ASN A 169 -4.85 -2.28 -13.75
CA ASN A 169 -6.09 -1.62 -14.12
C ASN A 169 -5.90 -0.11 -13.97
N ASP A 170 -5.51 0.55 -15.06
CA ASP A 170 -5.28 2.00 -15.11
C ASP A 170 -6.58 2.81 -15.11
N TYR A 171 -7.68 2.20 -15.54
CA TYR A 171 -9.03 2.75 -15.53
C TYR A 171 -9.97 1.94 -14.64
N ILE A 172 -10.62 2.62 -13.70
CA ILE A 172 -11.72 2.08 -12.90
C ILE A 172 -12.88 3.06 -13.03
N ASP A 173 -13.95 2.63 -13.70
CA ASP A 173 -15.20 3.39 -13.73
C ASP A 173 -15.80 3.39 -12.32
N LYS A 174 -15.79 4.57 -11.68
CA LYS A 174 -16.34 4.76 -10.33
C LYS A 174 -17.82 4.39 -10.24
N LYS A 175 -18.60 4.59 -11.30
CA LYS A 175 -20.03 4.23 -11.34
C LYS A 175 -20.19 2.71 -11.35
N LEU A 176 -19.43 2.01 -12.20
CA LEU A 176 -19.44 0.54 -12.22
C LEU A 176 -18.94 -0.04 -10.89
N MET A 177 -17.86 0.51 -10.33
CA MET A 177 -17.33 0.09 -9.04
C MET A 177 -18.36 0.28 -7.91
N LYS A 178 -19.15 1.36 -7.95
CA LYS A 178 -20.23 1.61 -7.00
C LYS A 178 -21.39 0.61 -7.14
N ILE A 179 -21.77 0.27 -8.37
CA ILE A 179 -22.78 -0.75 -8.65
C ILE A 179 -22.30 -2.11 -8.09
N GLN A 180 -21.09 -2.51 -8.45
CA GLN A 180 -20.46 -3.74 -7.96
C GLN A 180 -20.40 -3.78 -6.43
N PHE A 181 -20.04 -2.67 -5.78
CA PHE A 181 -20.02 -2.61 -4.31
C PHE A 181 -21.39 -2.93 -3.68
N ARG A 182 -22.47 -2.34 -4.20
CA ARG A 182 -23.84 -2.57 -3.68
C ARG A 182 -24.31 -4.01 -3.87
N GLU A 183 -23.84 -4.68 -4.92
CA GLU A 183 -24.11 -6.09 -5.17
C GLU A 183 -23.25 -6.98 -4.26
N LEU A 184 -21.96 -6.66 -4.11
CA LEU A 184 -21.00 -7.41 -3.30
C LEU A 184 -21.38 -7.48 -1.83
N VAL A 185 -21.86 -6.40 -1.22
CA VAL A 185 -22.31 -6.42 0.19
C VAL A 185 -23.57 -7.26 0.41
N LYS A 186 -24.28 -7.64 -0.67
CA LYS A 186 -25.38 -8.60 -0.63
C LYS A 186 -24.91 -10.02 -0.91
N GLU A 187 -23.85 -10.16 -1.72
CA GLU A 187 -23.31 -11.45 -2.14
C GLU A 187 -22.39 -12.07 -1.08
N TYR A 188 -21.56 -11.26 -0.41
CA TYR A 188 -20.58 -11.75 0.56
C TYR A 188 -20.89 -11.30 1.98
N PRO A 189 -20.66 -12.18 2.98
CA PRO A 189 -20.88 -11.86 4.38
C PRO A 189 -19.91 -10.77 4.83
N ILE A 190 -20.44 -9.76 5.51
CA ILE A 190 -19.63 -8.82 6.28
C ILE A 190 -19.33 -9.49 7.62
N LEU A 191 -18.06 -9.70 7.89
CA LEU A 191 -17.61 -10.28 9.14
C LEU A 191 -17.77 -9.30 10.29
N ASP A 192 -18.20 -9.85 11.41
CA ASP A 192 -18.12 -9.23 12.72
C ASP A 192 -17.50 -10.21 13.71
N ASN A 193 -17.25 -9.75 14.94
CA ASN A 193 -16.63 -10.58 15.98
C ASN A 193 -17.55 -11.68 16.54
N THR A 194 -18.80 -11.74 16.06
CA THR A 194 -19.83 -12.68 16.53
C THR A 194 -20.19 -13.75 15.51
N ASN A 195 -19.83 -13.58 14.24
CA ASN A 195 -20.20 -14.48 13.16
C ASN A 195 -18.99 -14.84 12.27
N TYR A 196 -18.33 -15.96 12.59
CA TYR A 196 -17.26 -16.52 11.77
C TYR A 196 -17.86 -17.41 10.67
N ASN A 197 -17.91 -16.89 9.44
CA ASN A 197 -18.41 -17.63 8.28
C ASN A 197 -17.35 -18.60 7.71
N ASN A 198 -17.81 -19.69 7.07
CA ASN A 198 -17.03 -20.70 6.35
C ASN A 198 -16.92 -20.44 4.84
N GLU A 199 -17.46 -19.32 4.35
CA GLU A 199 -17.33 -18.93 2.95
C GLU A 199 -15.88 -18.67 2.51
N ASP A 200 -15.60 -18.93 1.23
CA ASP A 200 -14.28 -18.69 0.64
C ASP A 200 -14.03 -17.19 0.36
N LYS A 201 -15.05 -16.35 0.46
CA LYS A 201 -14.96 -14.89 0.30
C LYS A 201 -15.74 -14.18 1.39
N VAL A 202 -15.13 -13.16 1.96
CA VAL A 202 -15.70 -12.43 3.11
C VAL A 202 -15.29 -10.96 3.05
N LEU A 203 -16.11 -10.08 3.63
CA LEU A 203 -15.82 -8.65 3.73
C LEU A 203 -15.43 -8.27 5.16
N ILE A 204 -14.38 -7.47 5.32
CA ILE A 204 -14.08 -6.80 6.58
C ILE A 204 -14.28 -5.29 6.39
N GLN A 205 -15.13 -4.70 7.23
CA GLN A 205 -15.33 -3.26 7.25
C GLN A 205 -14.19 -2.58 8.03
N ILE A 206 -13.78 -1.39 7.57
CA ILE A 206 -12.86 -0.49 8.27
C ILE A 206 -13.45 0.93 8.35
N PRO A 207 -12.88 1.82 9.19
CA PRO A 207 -13.26 3.24 9.20
C PRO A 207 -13.02 3.91 7.83
N CYS A 208 -13.85 4.91 7.50
CA CYS A 208 -13.59 5.77 6.33
C CYS A 208 -12.45 6.76 6.53
N ASN A 209 -12.35 7.31 7.74
CA ASN A 209 -11.39 8.34 8.11
C ASN A 209 -10.86 8.05 9.51
N LEU A 210 -9.84 7.19 9.59
CA LEU A 210 -9.24 6.83 10.87
C LEU A 210 -8.57 8.05 11.54
N LEU A 211 -7.90 8.93 10.80
CA LEU A 211 -7.33 10.17 11.35
C LEU A 211 -8.37 11.04 12.04
N GLY A 212 -9.49 11.32 11.37
CA GLY A 212 -10.60 12.10 11.95
C GLY A 212 -11.23 11.40 13.16
N LEU A 213 -11.32 10.07 13.14
CA LEU A 213 -11.82 9.29 14.26
C LEU A 213 -10.87 9.36 15.47
N LYS A 214 -9.56 9.29 15.27
CA LYS A 214 -8.56 9.43 16.34
C LYS A 214 -8.64 10.81 17.02
N GLN A 215 -8.85 11.87 16.23
CA GLN A 215 -8.95 13.23 16.74
C GLN A 215 -10.26 13.49 17.51
N SER A 216 -11.38 12.95 17.02
CA SER A 216 -12.71 13.18 17.61
C SER A 216 -13.05 12.22 18.75
N ASN A 217 -12.65 10.96 18.66
CA ASN A 217 -12.94 9.93 19.66
C ASN A 217 -11.92 8.77 19.61
N ILE A 218 -10.82 8.93 20.34
CA ILE A 218 -9.75 7.93 20.40
C ILE A 218 -10.22 6.56 20.90
N ASN A 219 -11.18 6.50 21.83
CA ASN A 219 -11.69 5.24 22.37
C ASN A 219 -12.46 4.46 21.30
N GLU A 220 -13.20 5.15 20.44
CA GLU A 220 -13.88 4.54 19.30
C GLU A 220 -12.87 4.04 18.26
N ALA A 221 -11.81 4.79 17.98
CA ALA A 221 -10.72 4.32 17.13
C ALA A 221 -10.10 3.03 17.69
N ILE A 222 -9.84 2.97 19.00
CA ILE A 222 -9.28 1.78 19.67
C ILE A 222 -10.23 0.58 19.55
N LYS A 223 -11.54 0.77 19.70
CA LYS A 223 -12.53 -0.30 19.50
C LYS A 223 -12.46 -0.85 18.07
N TRP A 224 -12.42 0.02 17.06
CA TRP A 224 -12.23 -0.37 15.66
C TRP A 224 -10.95 -1.17 15.44
N ARG A 225 -9.84 -0.72 16.04
CA ARG A 225 -8.56 -1.43 15.96
C ARG A 225 -8.66 -2.83 16.55
N ILE A 226 -9.19 -2.97 17.76
CA ILE A 226 -9.26 -4.26 18.45
C ILE A 226 -10.22 -5.20 17.73
N SER A 227 -11.37 -4.70 17.25
CA SER A 227 -12.34 -5.55 16.56
C SER A 227 -11.78 -6.10 15.24
N THR A 228 -11.27 -5.21 14.39
CA THR A 228 -10.68 -5.61 13.10
C THR A 228 -9.41 -6.44 13.26
N ARG A 229 -8.62 -6.22 14.32
CA ARG A 229 -7.44 -7.03 14.64
C ARG A 229 -7.77 -8.51 14.79
N ASN A 230 -8.84 -8.83 15.52
CA ASN A 230 -9.25 -10.22 15.71
C ASN A 230 -9.67 -10.85 14.37
N LEU A 231 -10.40 -10.10 13.54
CA LEU A 231 -10.84 -10.56 12.23
C LEU A 231 -9.66 -10.77 11.27
N PHE A 232 -8.76 -9.80 11.13
CA PHE A 232 -7.61 -9.92 10.24
C PHE A 232 -6.65 -11.03 10.69
N ASP A 233 -6.35 -11.14 11.99
CA ASP A 233 -5.49 -12.21 12.50
C ASP A 233 -6.11 -13.59 12.26
N GLU A 234 -7.40 -13.76 12.52
CA GLU A 234 -8.09 -15.03 12.28
C GLU A 234 -8.11 -15.37 10.79
N PHE A 235 -8.60 -14.47 9.94
CA PHE A 235 -8.82 -14.81 8.54
C PHE A 235 -7.51 -14.87 7.75
N ILE A 236 -6.62 -13.88 7.89
CA ILE A 236 -5.37 -13.83 7.11
C ILE A 236 -4.36 -14.83 7.67
N ASN A 237 -4.02 -14.74 8.96
CA ASN A 237 -2.91 -15.51 9.51
C ASN A 237 -3.27 -16.98 9.77
N ARG A 238 -4.47 -17.25 10.33
CA ARG A 238 -4.88 -18.61 10.72
C ARG A 238 -5.60 -19.34 9.59
N LYS A 239 -6.65 -18.74 9.02
CA LYS A 239 -7.46 -19.36 7.96
C LYS A 239 -6.89 -19.19 6.53
N LYS A 240 -5.77 -18.49 6.37
CA LYS A 240 -5.04 -18.31 5.10
C LYS A 240 -5.87 -17.60 4.03
N PHE A 241 -6.59 -16.56 4.41
CA PHE A 241 -7.20 -15.63 3.47
C PHE A 241 -6.19 -14.56 3.06
N ILE A 242 -6.44 -13.94 1.91
CA ILE A 242 -5.66 -12.80 1.42
C ILE A 242 -6.61 -11.66 1.07
N ILE A 243 -6.17 -10.42 1.28
CA ILE A 243 -6.92 -9.25 0.78
C ILE A 243 -6.68 -9.13 -0.72
N THR A 244 -7.75 -9.04 -1.52
CA THR A 244 -7.67 -8.98 -2.99
C THR A 244 -8.28 -7.73 -3.59
N LYS A 245 -9.25 -7.10 -2.91
CA LYS A 245 -9.94 -5.90 -3.38
C LYS A 245 -10.25 -4.94 -2.24
N PHE A 246 -10.41 -3.68 -2.59
CA PHE A 246 -10.84 -2.61 -1.70
C PHE A 246 -12.07 -1.91 -2.28
N TYR A 247 -13.00 -1.54 -1.42
CA TYR A 247 -14.20 -0.80 -1.81
C TYR A 247 -14.43 0.37 -0.86
N SER A 248 -14.76 1.52 -1.42
CA SER A 248 -15.17 2.73 -0.70
C SER A 248 -16.54 3.17 -1.20
N ASN A 249 -17.44 3.54 -0.29
CA ASN A 249 -18.73 4.14 -0.61
C ASN A 249 -18.86 5.53 0.03
N GLU A 250 -18.60 6.56 -0.78
CA GLU A 250 -18.59 7.97 -0.37
C GLU A 250 -20.01 8.57 -0.15
N ASN A 251 -21.09 7.92 -0.61
CA ASN A 251 -22.41 8.59 -0.69
C ASN A 251 -23.48 8.12 0.31
N GLU A 252 -23.41 6.90 0.85
CA GLU A 252 -24.52 6.35 1.67
C GLU A 252 -24.15 6.09 3.13
N SER A 253 -22.86 6.03 3.47
CA SER A 253 -22.44 5.85 4.86
C SER A 253 -20.94 6.06 5.15
N ASN A 254 -20.14 6.51 4.17
CA ASN A 254 -18.68 6.58 4.29
C ASN A 254 -18.12 5.28 4.91
N LYS A 255 -18.29 4.17 4.20
CA LYS A 255 -17.80 2.87 4.65
C LYS A 255 -16.76 2.33 3.68
N ASN A 256 -15.69 1.81 4.25
CA ASN A 256 -14.60 1.17 3.54
C ASN A 256 -14.59 -0.33 3.85
N PHE A 257 -14.29 -1.14 2.86
CA PHE A 257 -14.26 -2.60 3.00
C PHE A 257 -13.05 -3.19 2.26
N TYR A 258 -12.49 -4.25 2.85
CA TYR A 258 -11.62 -5.17 2.14
C TYR A 258 -12.38 -6.45 1.84
N LEU A 259 -12.22 -6.94 0.61
CA LEU A 259 -12.58 -8.31 0.26
C LEU A 259 -11.40 -9.22 0.57
N LEU A 260 -11.65 -10.23 1.38
CA LEU A 260 -10.73 -11.30 1.68
C LEU A 260 -11.18 -12.56 0.97
N GLU A 261 -10.24 -13.27 0.35
CA GLU A 261 -10.48 -14.54 -0.34
C GLU A 261 -9.58 -15.62 0.23
N LYS A 262 -10.13 -16.81 0.45
CA LYS A 262 -9.37 -17.97 0.91
C LYS A 262 -8.33 -18.34 -0.13
N GLN A 263 -7.08 -18.46 0.29
CA GLN A 263 -6.01 -18.87 -0.61
C GLN A 263 -6.26 -20.33 -1.03
N LYS A 264 -6.58 -20.54 -2.31
CA LYS A 264 -6.66 -21.89 -2.86
C LYS A 264 -5.25 -22.47 -2.85
N ASN A 265 -5.04 -23.56 -2.12
CA ASN A 265 -3.79 -24.31 -2.15
C ASN A 265 -3.50 -24.67 -3.61
N LYS A 266 -2.46 -24.08 -4.22
CA LYS A 266 -1.89 -24.62 -5.45
C LYS A 266 -1.42 -26.02 -5.09
N LYS A 267 -2.11 -27.07 -5.58
CA LYS A 267 -1.57 -28.43 -5.53
C LYS A 267 -0.17 -28.36 -6.12
N GLN A 268 0.85 -28.59 -5.30
CA GLN A 268 2.19 -28.86 -5.78
C GLN A 268 2.08 -30.16 -6.59
N ASN A 269 1.99 -30.04 -7.92
CA ASN A 269 2.24 -31.17 -8.79
C ASN A 269 3.72 -31.52 -8.63
N PHE A 270 4.01 -32.43 -7.70
CA PHE A 270 5.25 -33.16 -7.70
C PHE A 270 5.31 -33.92 -9.03
N ILE A 271 6.06 -33.37 -9.99
CA ILE A 271 6.59 -34.16 -11.09
C ILE A 271 7.72 -34.97 -10.48
N SER A 272 7.40 -36.20 -10.07
CA SER A 272 8.40 -37.23 -9.85
C SER A 272 9.17 -37.42 -11.16
N LYS A 273 10.45 -37.04 -11.15
CA LYS A 273 11.42 -37.60 -12.10
C LYS A 273 11.73 -39.04 -11.71
#